data_AF-A0A2D6F295-F1
#
_entry.id   AF-A0A2D6F295-F1
#
_cell.length_a   1.000
_cell.length_b   1.000
_cell.length_c   1.000
_cell.angle_alpha   90.00
_cell.angle_beta   90.00
_cell.angle_gamma   90.00
#
_symmetry.space_group_name_H-M   'P 1'
#
loop_
_entity.id
_entity.type
_entity.pdbx_description
1 polymer ?
#
loop_
_entity_poly.entity_id
_entity_poly.type
_entity_poly.pdbx_seq_one_letter_code
_entity_poly.pdbx_strand_id
1 'polypeptide(L)'
;MIPSNEPNKPSTIKDELRIVWIILETVKHVKFGKQNLSRFLKGSNSRLVHRVEQKTLFGSLYWLTLHTIDGYLDQLIRMELLKQHFVAPFRPVFTITDAGTKVLDEKIQMSLQQVPKKIYTITIGPTEKKTLALFREGKTVNEIAQLRTLATSTVSGHFIRLIKKDYLRIHEIVEKEKIEIIQNQLKKYDDVPSTQEVKEQLPENISYDDIRWVIADIKKE
;
A
#
# COMPACT_ATOMS: atom_id res chain seq x y z
N MET A 1 30.30 14.11 -11.41
CA MET A 1 29.58 13.08 -12.19
C MET A 1 29.69 11.77 -11.42
N ILE A 2 28.63 11.35 -10.75
CA ILE A 2 28.57 10.04 -10.08
C ILE A 2 27.99 9.07 -11.11
N PRO A 3 28.65 7.96 -11.45
CA PRO A 3 28.11 7.01 -12.41
C PRO A 3 26.88 6.33 -11.80
N SER A 4 25.73 6.56 -12.43
CA SER A 4 24.47 5.86 -12.20
C SER A 4 24.63 4.40 -12.62
N ASN A 5 25.09 3.57 -11.69
CA ASN A 5 25.06 2.12 -11.85
C ASN A 5 23.67 1.63 -11.42
N GLU A 6 22.65 1.92 -12.21
CA GLU A 6 21.36 1.24 -12.07
C GLU A 6 21.59 -0.22 -12.49
N PRO A 7 21.38 -1.21 -11.60
CA PRO A 7 21.45 -2.61 -12.02
C PRO A 7 20.37 -2.84 -13.08
N ASN A 8 20.73 -3.46 -14.20
CA ASN A 8 19.81 -3.74 -15.30
C ASN A 8 18.71 -4.75 -14.92
N LYS A 9 17.54 -4.62 -15.55
CA LYS A 9 16.44 -5.57 -15.39
C LYS A 9 16.91 -6.93 -15.91
N PRO A 10 16.66 -8.03 -15.20
CA PRO A 10 17.09 -9.33 -15.67
C PRO A 10 16.48 -9.70 -17.03
N SER A 11 17.31 -10.30 -17.89
CA SER A 11 17.00 -10.62 -19.28
C SER A 11 16.83 -12.12 -19.55
N THR A 12 16.97 -12.99 -18.52
CA THR A 12 16.93 -14.45 -18.68
C THR A 12 16.23 -15.22 -17.55
N ILE A 13 15.77 -16.45 -17.81
CA ILE A 13 15.20 -17.40 -16.82
C ILE A 13 16.18 -17.66 -15.66
N LYS A 14 17.50 -17.64 -15.95
CA LYS A 14 18.55 -17.77 -14.93
C LYS A 14 18.50 -16.67 -13.87
N ASP A 15 17.97 -15.51 -14.21
CA ASP A 15 17.87 -14.40 -13.27
C ASP A 15 16.65 -14.53 -12.35
N GLU A 16 15.57 -15.18 -12.78
CA GLU A 16 14.42 -15.51 -11.91
C GLU A 16 14.81 -16.54 -10.84
N LEU A 17 15.70 -17.48 -11.20
CA LEU A 17 16.25 -18.48 -10.26
C LEU A 17 17.15 -17.86 -9.18
N ARG A 18 17.61 -16.62 -9.34
CA ARG A 18 18.42 -15.91 -8.33
C ARG A 18 17.58 -15.32 -7.21
N ILE A 19 16.26 -15.17 -7.37
CA ILE A 19 15.39 -14.50 -6.38
C ILE A 19 15.46 -15.21 -5.02
N VAL A 20 15.38 -16.55 -5.01
CA VAL A 20 15.43 -17.29 -3.75
C VAL A 20 16.79 -17.14 -3.07
N TRP A 21 17.87 -17.30 -3.82
CA TRP A 21 19.23 -17.10 -3.31
C TRP A 21 19.40 -15.70 -2.71
N ILE A 22 18.96 -14.65 -3.41
CA ILE A 22 19.02 -13.26 -2.94
C ILE A 22 18.28 -13.10 -1.62
N ILE A 23 17.06 -13.63 -1.51
CA ILE A 23 16.24 -13.52 -0.29
C ILE A 23 16.89 -14.26 0.88
N LEU A 24 17.26 -15.53 0.68
CA LEU A 24 17.83 -16.37 1.73
C LEU A 24 19.18 -15.81 2.19
N GLU A 25 20.04 -15.41 1.25
CA GLU A 25 21.33 -14.78 1.55
C GLU A 25 21.13 -13.48 2.33
N THR A 26 20.16 -12.65 1.96
CA THR A 26 19.85 -11.42 2.71
C THR A 26 19.44 -11.74 4.16
N VAL A 27 18.58 -12.73 4.37
CA VAL A 27 18.10 -13.12 5.72
C VAL A 27 19.22 -13.65 6.62
N LYS A 28 20.30 -14.24 6.07
CA LYS A 28 21.48 -14.63 6.88
C LYS A 28 22.14 -13.44 7.58
N HIS A 29 22.07 -12.25 6.97
CA HIS A 29 22.81 -11.08 7.40
C HIS A 29 21.95 -10.00 8.07
N VAL A 30 20.62 -10.08 7.95
CA VAL A 30 19.71 -9.04 8.47
C VAL A 30 18.60 -9.63 9.33
N LYS A 31 18.30 -8.95 10.44
CA LYS A 31 17.14 -9.26 11.29
C LYS A 31 15.97 -8.37 10.91
N PHE A 32 15.32 -8.68 9.78
CA PHE A 32 14.18 -7.92 9.28
C PHE A 32 12.88 -8.70 9.34
N GLY A 33 11.82 -8.00 9.74
CA GLY A 33 10.45 -8.42 9.48
C GLY A 33 10.05 -8.16 8.03
N LYS A 34 8.95 -8.77 7.61
CA LYS A 34 8.44 -8.77 6.24
C LYS A 34 8.52 -7.43 5.52
N GLN A 35 7.90 -6.39 6.08
CA GLN A 35 7.86 -5.10 5.40
C GLN A 35 9.24 -4.47 5.19
N ASN A 36 10.16 -4.63 6.15
CA ASN A 36 11.51 -4.06 6.05
C ASN A 36 12.37 -4.85 5.09
N LEU A 37 12.26 -6.18 5.09
CA LEU A 37 12.97 -7.04 4.15
C LEU A 37 12.52 -6.74 2.71
N SER A 38 11.21 -6.64 2.45
CA SER A 38 10.68 -6.31 1.13
C SER A 38 11.12 -4.94 0.65
N ARG A 39 11.11 -3.92 1.52
CA ARG A 39 11.61 -2.57 1.18
C ARG A 39 13.12 -2.55 0.91
N PHE A 40 13.90 -3.28 1.69
CA PHE A 40 15.35 -3.40 1.52
C PHE A 40 15.69 -4.04 0.18
N LEU A 41 15.10 -5.19 -0.12
CA LEU A 41 15.29 -5.90 -1.39
C LEU A 41 14.82 -5.08 -2.59
N LYS A 42 13.71 -4.33 -2.45
CA LYS A 42 13.20 -3.42 -3.48
C LYS A 42 14.09 -2.21 -3.74
N GLY A 43 14.91 -1.81 -2.77
CA GLY A 43 15.73 -0.61 -2.87
C GLY A 43 15.00 0.67 -2.47
N SER A 44 13.95 0.59 -1.63
CA SER A 44 13.20 1.77 -1.19
C SER A 44 14.00 2.55 -0.14
N ASN A 45 14.30 3.83 -0.42
CA ASN A 45 15.04 4.71 0.49
C ASN A 45 14.32 4.90 1.84
N SER A 46 14.88 4.33 2.90
CA SER A 46 14.47 4.54 4.29
C SER A 46 15.72 4.77 5.16
N ARG A 47 15.61 5.59 6.21
CA ARG A 47 16.72 5.90 7.15
C ARG A 47 17.40 4.66 7.76
N LEU A 48 16.76 3.49 7.73
CA LEU A 48 17.31 2.19 8.17
C LEU A 48 18.35 1.60 7.21
N VAL A 49 18.33 1.98 5.94
CA VAL A 49 19.20 1.43 4.87
C VAL A 49 20.66 1.88 5.02
N HIS A 50 20.90 3.07 5.57
CA HIS A 50 22.26 3.60 5.74
C HIS A 50 23.10 2.87 6.82
N ARG A 51 22.49 2.01 7.65
CA ARG A 51 23.13 1.33 8.78
C ARG A 51 23.49 -0.15 8.53
N VAL A 52 23.17 -0.70 7.36
CA VAL A 52 23.47 -2.12 7.04
C VAL A 52 24.71 -2.18 6.15
N GLU A 53 25.72 -2.94 6.56
CA GLU A 53 26.99 -3.10 5.83
C GLU A 53 26.81 -3.81 4.46
N GLN A 54 25.76 -4.63 4.32
CA GLN A 54 25.41 -5.39 3.11
C GLN A 54 24.76 -4.53 2.00
N LYS A 55 25.43 -3.45 1.57
CA LYS A 55 24.94 -2.58 0.48
C LYS A 55 24.76 -3.31 -0.86
N THR A 56 25.42 -4.44 -1.06
CA THR A 56 25.38 -5.25 -2.29
C THR A 56 24.03 -5.95 -2.52
N LEU A 57 23.29 -6.26 -1.45
CA LEU A 57 21.98 -6.93 -1.52
C LEU A 57 20.81 -5.95 -1.45
N PHE A 58 21.06 -4.68 -1.11
CA PHE A 58 20.04 -3.65 -1.15
C PHE A 58 19.63 -3.36 -2.59
N GLY A 59 18.32 -3.27 -2.85
CA GLY A 59 17.83 -3.04 -4.23
C GLY A 59 18.06 -4.20 -5.19
N SER A 60 18.55 -5.35 -4.71
CA SER A 60 18.82 -6.53 -5.52
C SER A 60 17.57 -7.11 -6.20
N LEU A 61 16.36 -6.71 -5.80
CA LEU A 61 15.08 -7.05 -6.42
C LEU A 61 14.30 -5.81 -6.86
N TYR A 62 14.99 -4.72 -7.28
CA TYR A 62 14.34 -3.45 -7.62
C TYR A 62 13.29 -3.55 -8.75
N TRP A 63 13.36 -4.57 -9.62
CA TRP A 63 12.40 -4.77 -10.71
C TRP A 63 11.08 -5.43 -10.26
N LEU A 64 11.03 -5.99 -9.05
CA LEU A 64 9.80 -6.59 -8.49
C LEU A 64 8.97 -5.54 -7.74
N THR A 65 7.67 -5.80 -7.58
CA THR A 65 6.83 -4.98 -6.69
C THR A 65 6.96 -5.46 -5.24
N LEU A 66 6.68 -4.59 -4.27
CA LEU A 66 6.66 -4.98 -2.85
C LEU A 66 5.72 -6.17 -2.59
N HIS A 67 4.54 -6.17 -3.23
CA HIS A 67 3.59 -7.28 -3.16
C HIS A 67 4.18 -8.61 -3.68
N THR A 68 4.94 -8.56 -4.77
CA THR A 68 5.57 -9.75 -5.34
C THR A 68 6.63 -10.28 -4.40
N ILE A 69 7.47 -9.41 -3.84
CA ILE A 69 8.49 -9.80 -2.85
C ILE A 69 7.82 -10.38 -1.60
N ASP A 70 6.76 -9.74 -1.09
CA ASP A 70 5.98 -10.24 0.05
C ASP A 70 5.40 -11.64 -0.21
N GLY A 71 4.84 -11.87 -1.40
CA GLY A 71 4.29 -13.16 -1.79
C GLY A 71 5.37 -14.24 -1.95
N TYR A 72 6.57 -13.88 -2.39
CA TYR A 72 7.72 -14.77 -2.42
C TYR A 72 8.22 -15.13 -1.02
N LEU A 73 8.26 -14.17 -0.10
CA LEU A 73 8.57 -14.45 1.31
C LEU A 73 7.57 -15.45 1.92
N ASP A 74 6.27 -15.29 1.65
CA ASP A 74 5.25 -16.23 2.11
C ASP A 74 5.42 -17.63 1.51
N GLN A 75 5.81 -17.73 0.24
CA GLN A 75 6.15 -19.02 -0.38
C GLN A 75 7.33 -19.69 0.32
N LEU A 76 8.41 -18.94 0.58
CA LEU A 76 9.60 -19.50 1.23
C LEU A 76 9.34 -19.95 2.68
N ILE A 77 8.38 -19.34 3.38
CA ILE A 77 7.89 -19.83 4.67
C ILE A 77 7.10 -21.13 4.50
N ARG A 78 6.18 -21.19 3.53
CA ARG A 78 5.42 -22.43 3.24
C ARG A 78 6.31 -23.60 2.80
N MET A 79 7.43 -23.30 2.15
CA MET A 79 8.46 -24.26 1.77
C MET A 79 9.44 -24.58 2.91
N GLU A 80 9.21 -24.03 4.10
CA GLU A 80 10.04 -24.23 5.29
C GLU A 80 11.51 -23.79 5.12
N LEU A 81 11.81 -22.88 4.18
CA LEU A 81 13.15 -22.33 3.97
C LEU A 81 13.41 -21.09 4.83
N LEU A 82 12.34 -20.39 5.20
CA LEU A 82 12.32 -19.30 6.14
C LEU A 82 11.37 -19.62 7.29
N LYS A 83 11.70 -19.11 8.49
CA LYS A 83 10.79 -19.09 9.63
C LYS A 83 10.70 -17.67 10.20
N GLN A 84 9.55 -17.33 10.74
CA GLN A 84 9.35 -16.07 11.47
C GLN A 84 9.41 -16.35 12.97
N HIS A 85 10.13 -15.52 13.71
CA HIS A 85 10.11 -15.53 15.16
C HIS A 85 10.11 -14.10 15.69
N PHE A 86 9.79 -13.93 16.98
CA PHE A 86 9.77 -12.63 17.61
C PHE A 86 11.10 -12.33 18.31
N VAL A 87 11.58 -11.10 18.17
CA VAL A 87 12.68 -10.54 18.97
C VAL A 87 12.16 -9.39 19.82
N ALA A 88 12.80 -9.12 20.97
CA ALA A 88 12.36 -8.07 21.88
C ALA A 88 12.42 -6.68 21.23
N PRO A 89 11.47 -5.75 21.51
CA PRO A 89 10.18 -5.97 22.17
C PRO A 89 9.11 -6.30 21.13
N PHE A 90 8.88 -7.59 20.87
CA PHE A 90 7.80 -8.12 20.01
C PHE A 90 7.85 -7.75 18.52
N ARG A 91 9.04 -7.72 17.92
CA ARG A 91 9.19 -7.51 16.48
C ARG A 91 9.33 -8.85 15.76
N PRO A 92 8.48 -9.15 14.77
CA PRO A 92 8.68 -10.33 13.94
C PRO A 92 9.88 -10.12 13.02
N VAL A 93 10.77 -11.10 12.99
CA VAL A 93 11.91 -11.15 12.07
C VAL A 93 11.99 -12.51 11.42
N PHE A 94 12.57 -12.55 10.23
CA PHE A 94 12.88 -13.81 9.56
C PHE A 94 14.20 -14.38 10.02
N THR A 95 14.28 -15.70 9.99
CA THR A 95 15.52 -16.47 10.09
C THR A 95 15.46 -17.60 9.08
N ILE A 96 16.62 -17.93 8.53
CA ILE A 96 16.77 -19.07 7.63
C ILE A 96 16.66 -20.37 8.42
N THR A 97 16.07 -21.40 7.83
CA THR A 97 16.02 -22.75 8.40
C THR A 97 17.23 -23.57 7.94
N ASP A 98 17.39 -24.78 8.47
CA ASP A 98 18.41 -25.71 7.99
C ASP A 98 18.18 -26.07 6.52
N ALA A 99 16.92 -26.26 6.12
CA ALA A 99 16.54 -26.47 4.73
C ALA A 99 16.90 -25.27 3.83
N GLY A 100 16.62 -24.05 4.29
CA GLY A 100 17.02 -22.83 3.58
C GLY A 100 18.54 -22.69 3.45
N THR A 101 19.28 -23.07 4.50
CA THR A 101 20.75 -23.04 4.49
C THR A 101 21.29 -24.05 3.49
N LYS A 102 20.75 -25.28 3.46
CA LYS A 102 21.11 -26.30 2.47
C LYS A 102 20.89 -25.83 1.03
N VAL A 103 19.78 -25.13 0.76
CA VAL A 103 19.51 -24.53 -0.57
C VAL A 103 20.63 -23.58 -1.00
N LEU A 104 21.13 -22.75 -0.09
CA LEU A 104 22.23 -21.82 -0.38
C LEU A 104 23.55 -22.55 -0.61
N ASP A 105 23.91 -23.46 0.29
CA ASP A 105 25.20 -24.13 0.30
C ASP A 105 25.36 -25.07 -0.92
N GLU A 106 24.31 -25.83 -1.23
CA GLU A 106 24.28 -26.75 -2.38
C GLU A 106 23.86 -26.05 -3.69
N LYS A 107 23.57 -24.74 -3.65
CA LYS A 107 23.11 -23.94 -4.79
C LYS A 107 21.91 -24.56 -5.51
N ILE A 108 20.98 -25.10 -4.73
CA ILE A 108 19.79 -25.77 -5.24
C ILE A 108 18.96 -24.77 -6.03
N GLN A 109 18.72 -25.06 -7.31
CA GLN A 109 17.84 -24.24 -8.13
C GLN A 109 16.39 -24.54 -7.81
N MET A 110 15.63 -23.47 -7.61
CA MET A 110 14.23 -23.60 -7.22
C MET A 110 13.41 -22.48 -7.84
N SER A 111 12.26 -22.86 -8.37
CA SER A 111 11.29 -21.95 -8.97
C SER A 111 10.29 -21.50 -7.91
N LEU A 112 10.06 -20.19 -7.83
CA LEU A 112 8.91 -19.65 -7.12
C LEU A 112 7.71 -19.62 -8.06
N GLN A 113 6.52 -19.90 -7.53
CA GLN A 113 5.30 -19.70 -8.29
C GLN A 113 5.09 -18.21 -8.49
N GLN A 114 4.68 -17.82 -9.70
CA GLN A 114 4.36 -16.43 -10.01
C GLN A 114 3.35 -15.91 -8.99
N VAL A 115 3.69 -14.80 -8.32
CA VAL A 115 2.73 -14.16 -7.42
C VAL A 115 1.68 -13.51 -8.30
N PRO A 116 0.40 -13.90 -8.19
CA PRO A 116 -0.65 -13.26 -8.97
C PRO A 116 -0.55 -11.77 -8.70
N LYS A 117 -0.49 -10.96 -9.77
CA LYS A 117 -0.56 -9.50 -9.64
C LYS A 117 -1.76 -9.23 -8.75
N LYS A 118 -1.62 -8.35 -7.76
CA LYS A 118 -2.76 -7.89 -6.97
C LYS A 118 -3.75 -7.25 -7.94
N ILE A 119 -4.68 -8.03 -8.45
CA ILE A 119 -5.83 -7.54 -9.17
C ILE A 119 -6.62 -6.87 -8.06
N TYR A 120 -6.73 -5.54 -8.12
CA TYR A 120 -7.72 -4.84 -7.34
C TYR A 120 -9.08 -5.29 -7.89
N THR A 121 -9.56 -6.45 -7.44
CA THR A 121 -10.96 -6.83 -7.60
C THR A 121 -11.75 -5.67 -7.06
N ILE A 122 -12.74 -5.20 -7.81
CA ILE A 122 -13.51 -4.05 -7.40
C ILE A 122 -14.11 -4.35 -6.01
N THR A 123 -13.54 -3.74 -4.96
CA THR A 123 -13.88 -3.95 -3.55
C THR A 123 -15.10 -3.12 -3.13
N ILE A 124 -15.68 -2.38 -4.07
CA ILE A 124 -16.90 -1.61 -3.89
C ILE A 124 -18.09 -2.39 -4.47
N GLY A 125 -19.23 -2.28 -3.81
CA GLY A 125 -20.45 -2.98 -4.20
C GLY A 125 -21.01 -2.52 -5.55
N PRO A 126 -22.00 -3.25 -6.10
CA PRO A 126 -22.63 -2.89 -7.37
C PRO A 126 -23.30 -1.51 -7.32
N THR A 127 -23.77 -1.09 -6.14
CA THR A 127 -24.41 0.22 -5.96
C THR A 127 -23.40 1.35 -6.04
N GLU A 128 -22.21 1.22 -5.45
CA GLU A 128 -21.12 2.20 -5.56
C GLU A 128 -20.57 2.28 -6.98
N LYS A 129 -20.44 1.14 -7.68
CA LYS A 129 -20.02 1.11 -9.09
C LYS A 129 -20.95 1.94 -9.97
N LYS A 130 -22.27 1.80 -9.79
CA LYS A 130 -23.26 2.58 -10.53
C LYS A 130 -23.21 4.07 -10.15
N THR A 131 -22.94 4.40 -8.88
CA THR A 131 -22.71 5.80 -8.47
C THR A 131 -21.51 6.40 -9.20
N LEU A 132 -20.39 5.66 -9.19
CA LEU A 132 -19.14 6.11 -9.78
C LEU A 132 -19.28 6.31 -11.29
N ALA A 133 -19.94 5.39 -12.00
CA ALA A 133 -20.17 5.50 -13.44
C ALA A 133 -20.89 6.81 -13.80
N LEU A 134 -22.01 7.12 -13.13
CA LEU A 134 -22.76 8.36 -13.37
C LEU A 134 -21.95 9.60 -12.99
N PHE A 135 -21.17 9.55 -11.91
CA PHE A 135 -20.27 10.66 -11.57
C PHE A 135 -19.21 10.89 -12.66
N ARG A 136 -18.66 9.81 -13.24
CA ARG A 136 -17.70 9.88 -14.35
C ARG A 136 -18.33 10.40 -15.65
N GLU A 137 -19.64 10.32 -15.80
CA GLU A 137 -20.42 10.98 -16.86
C GLU A 137 -20.68 12.48 -16.58
N GLY A 138 -20.12 13.03 -15.50
CA GLY A 138 -20.25 14.44 -15.12
C GLY A 138 -21.50 14.77 -14.31
N LYS A 139 -22.23 13.77 -13.79
CA LYS A 139 -23.42 13.99 -12.96
C LYS A 139 -23.03 14.41 -11.53
N THR A 140 -23.73 15.40 -11.01
CA THR A 140 -23.65 15.87 -9.63
C THR A 140 -24.33 14.88 -8.67
N VAL A 141 -24.06 15.02 -7.36
CA VAL A 141 -24.70 14.19 -6.31
C VAL A 141 -26.22 14.22 -6.40
N ASN A 142 -26.80 15.40 -6.64
CA ASN A 142 -28.25 15.58 -6.76
C ASN A 142 -28.82 14.89 -8.00
N GLU A 143 -28.14 15.03 -9.15
CA GLU A 143 -28.56 14.35 -10.38
C GLU A 143 -28.44 12.83 -10.25
N ILE A 144 -27.37 12.33 -9.64
CA ILE A 144 -27.19 10.88 -9.39
C ILE A 144 -28.29 10.36 -8.47
N ALA A 145 -28.64 11.11 -7.42
CA ALA A 145 -29.71 10.77 -6.49
C ALA A 145 -31.06 10.65 -7.23
N GLN A 146 -31.38 11.63 -8.07
CA GLN A 146 -32.60 11.63 -8.88
C GLN A 146 -32.63 10.48 -9.91
N LEU A 147 -31.58 10.33 -10.71
CA LEU A 147 -31.47 9.29 -11.76
C LEU A 147 -31.57 7.86 -11.20
N ARG A 148 -31.19 7.68 -9.93
CA ARG A 148 -31.19 6.38 -9.27
C ARG A 148 -32.31 6.19 -8.26
N THR A 149 -33.17 7.20 -8.08
CA THR A 149 -34.23 7.19 -7.06
C THR A 149 -33.66 6.89 -5.67
N LEU A 150 -32.57 7.56 -5.31
CA LEU A 150 -31.90 7.46 -4.01
C LEU A 150 -31.97 8.79 -3.27
N ALA A 151 -31.82 8.76 -1.95
CA ALA A 151 -31.54 9.96 -1.18
C ALA A 151 -30.12 10.48 -1.46
N THR A 152 -29.93 11.80 -1.48
CA THR A 152 -28.61 12.43 -1.65
C THR A 152 -27.61 11.94 -0.60
N SER A 153 -28.06 11.75 0.65
CA SER A 153 -27.27 11.16 1.74
C SER A 153 -26.73 9.75 1.42
N THR A 154 -27.47 8.94 0.66
CA THR A 154 -27.04 7.61 0.23
C THR A 154 -25.94 7.71 -0.82
N VAL A 155 -26.05 8.65 -1.76
CA VAL A 155 -25.03 8.94 -2.77
C VAL A 155 -23.76 9.47 -2.10
N SER A 156 -23.88 10.43 -1.17
CA SER A 156 -22.75 10.94 -0.40
C SER A 156 -22.06 9.84 0.43
N GLY A 157 -22.84 8.90 0.99
CA GLY A 157 -22.32 7.71 1.66
C GLY A 157 -21.53 6.76 0.73
N HIS A 158 -22.00 6.59 -0.52
CA HIS A 158 -21.23 5.86 -1.53
C HIS A 158 -19.91 6.58 -1.86
N PHE A 159 -19.91 7.91 -1.97
CA PHE A 159 -18.69 8.69 -2.22
C PHE A 159 -17.66 8.50 -1.10
N ILE A 160 -18.07 8.48 0.17
CA ILE A 160 -17.17 8.15 1.30
C ILE A 160 -16.47 6.80 1.09
N ARG A 161 -17.22 5.76 0.70
CA ARG A 161 -16.65 4.42 0.44
C ARG A 161 -15.70 4.43 -0.77
N LEU A 162 -16.07 5.14 -1.83
CA LEU A 162 -15.25 5.30 -3.04
C LEU A 162 -13.92 6.01 -2.74
N ILE A 163 -13.95 7.06 -1.92
CA ILE A 163 -12.76 7.81 -1.48
C ILE A 163 -11.84 6.93 -0.64
N LYS A 164 -12.38 6.24 0.37
CA LYS A 164 -11.61 5.32 1.23
C LYS A 164 -10.92 4.19 0.48
N LYS A 165 -11.43 3.84 -0.70
CA LYS A 165 -10.89 2.78 -1.56
C LYS A 165 -10.16 3.32 -2.80
N ASP A 166 -9.89 4.63 -2.84
CA ASP A 166 -9.17 5.35 -3.91
C ASP A 166 -9.81 5.27 -5.31
N TYR A 167 -11.11 4.97 -5.41
CA TYR A 167 -11.86 5.03 -6.68
C TYR A 167 -12.31 6.46 -7.05
N LEU A 168 -12.34 7.35 -6.07
CA LEU A 168 -12.72 8.75 -6.21
C LEU A 168 -11.77 9.62 -5.39
N ARG A 169 -11.09 10.57 -6.02
CA ARG A 169 -10.16 11.47 -5.32
C ARG A 169 -10.93 12.67 -4.80
N ILE A 170 -10.58 13.14 -3.60
CA ILE A 170 -11.31 14.23 -2.92
C ILE A 170 -11.37 15.54 -3.76
N HIS A 171 -10.30 15.88 -4.48
CA HIS A 171 -10.25 17.08 -5.33
C HIS A 171 -11.17 17.03 -6.55
N GLU A 172 -11.75 15.87 -6.86
CA GLU A 172 -12.73 15.73 -7.95
C GLU A 172 -14.13 16.20 -7.52
N ILE A 173 -14.38 16.32 -6.22
CA ILE A 173 -15.69 16.60 -5.65
C ILE A 173 -15.70 17.75 -4.63
N VAL A 174 -14.53 18.15 -4.11
CA VAL A 174 -14.37 19.28 -3.21
C VAL A 174 -13.27 20.19 -3.73
N GLU A 175 -13.55 21.49 -3.76
CA GLU A 175 -12.58 22.51 -4.16
C GLU A 175 -11.37 22.54 -3.22
N LYS A 176 -10.18 22.77 -3.79
CA LYS A 176 -8.91 22.76 -3.06
C LYS A 176 -8.92 23.66 -1.82
N GLU A 177 -9.47 24.86 -1.94
CA GLU A 177 -9.58 25.83 -0.84
C GLU A 177 -10.40 25.26 0.34
N LYS A 178 -11.56 24.67 0.06
CA LYS A 178 -12.40 24.04 1.08
C LYS A 178 -11.68 22.89 1.77
N ILE A 179 -10.96 22.05 1.01
CA ILE A 179 -10.16 20.95 1.55
C ILE A 179 -9.12 21.50 2.55
N GLU A 180 -8.39 22.54 2.18
CA GLU A 180 -7.36 23.14 3.03
C GLU A 180 -7.95 23.74 4.31
N ILE A 181 -9.06 24.47 4.23
CA ILE A 181 -9.75 25.03 5.38
C ILE A 181 -10.19 23.90 6.34
N ILE A 182 -10.83 22.85 5.82
CA ILE A 182 -11.29 21.71 6.63
C ILE A 182 -10.10 20.99 7.27
N GLN A 183 -9.05 20.69 6.51
CA GLN A 183 -7.85 20.02 7.03
C GLN A 183 -7.17 20.83 8.13
N ASN A 184 -7.08 22.14 7.99
CA ASN A 184 -6.49 23.01 9.00
C ASN A 184 -7.34 23.07 10.28
N GLN A 185 -8.66 23.03 10.15
CA GLN A 185 -9.54 22.95 11.31
C GLN A 185 -9.43 21.60 12.02
N LEU A 186 -9.36 20.49 11.28
CA LEU A 186 -9.23 19.14 11.83
C LEU A 186 -7.92 18.94 12.61
N LYS A 187 -6.82 19.62 12.23
CA LYS A 187 -5.54 19.56 12.96
C LYS A 187 -5.58 20.13 14.39
N LYS A 188 -6.63 20.87 14.75
CA LYS A 188 -6.80 21.45 16.09
C LYS A 188 -7.34 20.47 17.12
N TYR A 189 -7.74 19.27 16.69
CA TYR A 189 -8.29 18.23 17.55
C TYR A 189 -7.29 17.09 17.71
N ASP A 190 -7.13 16.59 18.93
CA ASP A 190 -6.25 15.44 19.22
C ASP A 190 -6.84 14.11 18.71
N ASP A 191 -8.17 14.01 18.74
CA ASP A 191 -8.96 12.89 18.20
C ASP A 191 -9.90 13.36 17.09
N VAL A 192 -10.52 12.43 16.36
CA VAL A 192 -11.41 12.78 15.25
C VAL A 192 -12.71 13.38 15.78
N PRO A 193 -12.96 14.68 15.56
CA PRO A 193 -14.18 15.33 16.03
C PRO A 193 -15.41 14.85 15.25
N SER A 194 -16.59 15.11 15.80
CA SER A 194 -17.84 14.96 15.07
C SER A 194 -17.92 15.95 13.90
N THR A 195 -18.68 15.60 12.85
CA THR A 195 -18.87 16.51 11.71
C THR A 195 -19.53 17.83 12.14
N GLN A 196 -20.39 17.80 13.17
CA GLN A 196 -21.07 18.98 13.66
C GLN A 196 -20.10 19.96 14.34
N GLU A 197 -19.26 19.48 15.25
CA GLU A 197 -18.25 20.32 15.93
C GLU A 197 -17.32 21.01 14.94
N VAL A 198 -16.94 20.30 13.88
CA VAL A 198 -16.13 20.87 12.80
C VAL A 198 -16.92 21.92 12.03
N LYS A 199 -18.18 21.63 11.67
CA LYS A 199 -19.03 22.52 10.87
C LYS A 199 -19.29 23.86 11.57
N GLU A 200 -19.47 23.87 12.89
CA GLU A 200 -19.69 25.09 13.68
C GLU A 200 -18.51 26.07 13.62
N GLN A 201 -17.32 25.60 13.30
CA GLN A 201 -16.09 26.39 13.20
C GLN A 201 -15.70 26.72 11.75
N LEU A 202 -16.53 26.34 10.78
CA LEU A 202 -16.26 26.48 9.36
C LEU A 202 -17.22 27.47 8.67
N PRO A 203 -16.77 28.16 7.60
CA PRO A 203 -17.63 29.00 6.79
C PRO A 203 -18.92 28.32 6.32
N GLU A 204 -19.99 29.11 6.13
CA GLU A 204 -21.32 28.58 5.76
C GLU A 204 -21.29 27.78 4.45
N ASN A 205 -20.46 28.18 3.48
CA ASN A 205 -20.34 27.56 2.15
C ASN A 205 -19.70 26.16 2.13
N ILE A 206 -19.22 25.65 3.27
CA ILE A 206 -18.69 24.28 3.41
C ILE A 206 -19.81 23.36 3.89
N SER A 207 -20.21 22.38 3.09
CA SER A 207 -21.29 21.46 3.46
C SER A 207 -20.84 20.40 4.47
N TYR A 208 -21.81 19.77 5.14
CA TYR A 208 -21.54 18.58 5.97
C TYR A 208 -20.91 17.44 5.17
N ASP A 209 -21.25 17.30 3.89
CA ASP A 209 -20.70 16.26 3.02
C ASP A 209 -19.25 16.56 2.65
N ASP A 210 -18.88 17.82 2.39
CA ASP A 210 -17.48 18.23 2.17
C ASP A 210 -16.60 17.79 3.35
N ILE A 211 -17.04 18.05 4.58
CA ILE A 211 -16.33 17.68 5.81
C ILE A 211 -16.20 16.16 5.90
N ARG A 212 -17.28 15.42 5.68
CA ARG A 212 -17.27 13.94 5.74
C ARG A 212 -16.35 13.32 4.70
N TRP A 213 -16.34 13.87 3.48
CA TRP A 213 -15.47 13.39 2.40
C TRP A 213 -14.00 13.67 2.68
N VAL A 214 -13.66 14.85 3.22
CA VAL A 214 -12.29 15.17 3.63
C VAL A 214 -11.83 14.26 4.79
N ILE A 215 -12.67 14.02 5.80
CA ILE A 215 -12.35 13.07 6.88
C ILE A 215 -12.14 11.66 6.32
N ALA A 216 -12.95 11.25 5.35
CA ALA A 216 -12.80 9.94 4.69
C ALA A 216 -11.49 9.81 3.93
N ASP A 217 -11.01 10.89 3.30
CA ASP A 217 -9.74 10.95 2.57
C ASP A 217 -8.53 10.84 3.53
N ILE A 218 -8.62 11.43 4.72
CA ILE A 218 -7.57 11.34 5.76
C ILE A 218 -7.51 9.93 6.37
N LYS A 219 -8.66 9.27 6.53
CA LYS A 219 -8.78 7.93 7.16
C LYS A 219 -8.64 6.76 6.18
N LYS A 220 -7.93 6.93 5.07
CA LYS A 220 -7.68 5.81 4.14
C LYS A 220 -6.89 4.71 4.84
N GLU A 221 -7.34 3.47 4.69
CA GLU A 221 -6.72 2.24 5.22
C GLU A 221 -5.72 1.63 4.24
#